data_AF-A0A132CH52-F1
#
_entry.id   AF-A0A132CH52-F1
#
_cell.length_a   1.000
_cell.length_b   1.000
_cell.length_c   1.000
_cell.angle_alpha   90.00
_cell.angle_beta   90.00
_cell.angle_gamma   90.00
#
_symmetry.space_group_name_H-M   'P 1'
#
loop_
_entity.id
_entity.type
_entity.pdbx_description
1 polymer ?
#
loop_
_entity_poly.entity_id
_entity_poly.type
_entity_poly.pdbx_seq_one_letter_code
_entity_poly.pdbx_strand_id
1 'polypeptide(L)'
;MDQSWKNEPSEEVFEAHGMKCEICRVSWSGHLCGYVGVPESHPWFGKDYNADVPATRAQLDREVDIDKIGTINLLCANAPTEEAASIVLLIDVHGGLTYSAPGVEALDGLWVFGFDCAHAGDLCPVSAEKYGDSGYETYRDFSYVKREIESLAFQLSKIA
;
A
#
# COMPACT_ATOMS: atom_id res chain seq x y z
N MET A 1 19.15 15.62 3.58
CA MET A 1 18.56 14.41 4.16
C MET A 1 17.96 14.67 5.53
N ASP A 2 16.63 14.53 5.63
CA ASP A 2 15.92 14.43 6.90
C ASP A 2 16.36 13.14 7.64
N GLN A 3 16.65 13.24 8.94
CA GLN A 3 17.06 12.12 9.80
C GLN A 3 15.98 11.72 10.82
N SER A 4 14.75 12.23 10.64
CA SER A 4 13.58 11.87 11.45
C SER A 4 13.39 10.36 11.61
N TRP A 5 13.71 9.59 10.57
CA TRP A 5 13.62 8.12 10.52
C TRP A 5 14.40 7.38 11.64
N LYS A 6 15.40 8.01 12.26
CA LYS A 6 16.18 7.42 13.37
C LYS A 6 15.45 7.45 14.72
N ASN A 7 14.44 8.31 14.86
CA ASN A 7 13.72 8.53 16.12
C ASN A 7 12.30 7.95 16.10
N GLU A 8 11.87 7.37 15.00
CA GLU A 8 10.58 6.71 14.87
C GLU A 8 10.71 5.18 14.92
N PRO A 9 9.63 4.45 15.20
CA PRO A 9 9.66 3.00 15.24
C PRO A 9 10.06 2.40 13.89
N SER A 10 10.53 1.15 13.94
CA SER A 10 10.74 0.32 12.74
C SER A 10 9.54 -0.56 12.45
N GLU A 11 8.66 -0.79 13.42
CA GLU A 11 7.49 -1.64 13.28
C GLU A 11 6.36 -1.17 14.21
N GLU A 12 5.11 -1.34 13.79
CA GLU A 12 3.93 -1.26 14.65
C GLU A 12 2.83 -2.15 14.07
N VAL A 13 2.20 -2.93 14.94
CA VAL A 13 0.99 -3.70 14.63
C VAL A 13 -0.19 -3.05 15.35
N PHE A 14 -1.26 -2.77 14.61
CA PHE A 14 -2.45 -2.11 15.15
C PHE A 14 -3.71 -2.55 14.41
N GLU A 15 -4.87 -2.04 14.83
CA GLU A 15 -6.15 -2.29 14.17
C GLU A 15 -6.75 -0.97 13.68
N ALA A 16 -7.26 -0.96 12.45
CA ALA A 16 -7.98 0.16 11.87
C ALA A 16 -9.17 -0.36 11.06
N HIS A 17 -10.34 0.26 11.21
CA HIS A 17 -11.57 -0.12 10.51
C HIS A 17 -11.93 -1.62 10.59
N GLY A 18 -11.59 -2.27 11.71
CA GLY A 18 -11.83 -3.71 11.92
C GLY A 18 -10.84 -4.64 11.21
N MET A 19 -9.73 -4.09 10.69
CA MET A 19 -8.67 -4.84 10.01
C MET A 19 -7.36 -4.74 10.78
N LYS A 20 -6.65 -5.87 10.89
CA LYS A 20 -5.30 -5.88 11.44
C LYS A 20 -4.33 -5.28 10.41
N CYS A 21 -3.45 -4.43 10.90
CA CYS A 21 -2.54 -3.65 10.09
C CYS A 21 -1.11 -3.73 10.64
N GLU A 22 -0.13 -3.58 9.76
CA GLU A 22 1.28 -3.52 10.13
C GLU A 22 2.01 -2.42 9.33
N ILE A 23 2.84 -1.65 10.03
CA ILE A 23 3.91 -0.83 9.46
C ILE A 23 5.23 -1.58 9.70
N CYS A 24 6.09 -1.69 8.68
CA CYS A 24 7.40 -2.32 8.82
C CYS A 24 8.48 -1.59 8.01
N ARG A 25 9.63 -1.34 8.62
CA ARG A 25 10.80 -0.75 7.98
C ARG A 25 11.68 -1.83 7.36
N VAL A 26 11.95 -1.67 6.08
CA VAL A 26 12.87 -2.53 5.35
C VAL A 26 14.31 -2.21 5.74
N SER A 27 15.04 -3.18 6.30
CA SER A 27 16.38 -2.95 6.85
C SER A 27 17.45 -2.55 5.83
N TRP A 28 17.34 -3.00 4.58
CA TRP A 28 18.39 -2.79 3.57
C TRP A 28 18.32 -1.45 2.84
N SER A 29 17.15 -0.82 2.77
CA SER A 29 16.93 0.50 2.12
C SER A 29 16.32 1.55 3.03
N GLY A 30 15.71 1.13 4.14
CA GLY A 30 15.24 2.00 5.22
C GLY A 30 13.86 2.62 5.00
N HIS A 31 13.21 2.39 3.85
CA HIS A 31 11.83 2.82 3.63
C HIS A 31 10.86 2.00 4.49
N LEU A 32 9.68 2.57 4.69
CA LEU A 32 8.57 1.92 5.37
C LEU A 32 7.63 1.26 4.35
N CYS A 33 7.05 0.14 4.74
CA CYS A 33 5.95 -0.53 4.05
C CYS A 33 4.72 -0.55 4.94
N GLY A 34 3.55 -0.60 4.32
CA GLY A 34 2.28 -0.69 5.00
C GLY A 34 1.45 -1.87 4.52
N TYR A 35 0.84 -2.58 5.46
CA TYR A 35 0.12 -3.83 5.23
C TYR A 35 -1.23 -3.83 5.95
N VAL A 36 -2.25 -4.35 5.27
CA VAL A 36 -3.60 -4.58 5.82
C VAL A 36 -4.02 -6.02 5.53
N GLY A 37 -4.38 -6.75 6.58
CA GLY A 37 -4.86 -8.12 6.48
C GLY A 37 -6.38 -8.20 6.36
N VAL A 38 -6.87 -8.98 5.39
CA VAL A 38 -8.28 -9.33 5.24
C VAL A 38 -8.53 -10.80 5.61
N PRO A 39 -9.64 -11.12 6.30
CA PRO A 39 -9.98 -12.49 6.68
C PRO A 39 -10.53 -13.31 5.51
N GLU A 40 -10.62 -14.63 5.67
CA GLU A 40 -11.20 -15.56 4.65
C GLU A 40 -12.61 -15.19 4.20
N SER A 41 -13.40 -14.52 5.05
CA SER A 41 -14.74 -14.05 4.71
C SER A 41 -14.76 -12.84 3.77
N HIS A 42 -13.62 -12.18 3.55
CA HIS A 42 -13.53 -11.01 2.70
C HIS A 42 -13.56 -11.41 1.21
N PRO A 43 -14.34 -10.74 0.34
CA PRO A 43 -14.47 -11.12 -1.07
C PRO A 43 -13.16 -11.19 -1.87
N TRP A 44 -12.15 -10.46 -1.42
CA TRP A 44 -10.82 -10.42 -2.07
C TRP A 44 -9.75 -11.28 -1.37
N PHE A 45 -10.12 -12.09 -0.38
CA PHE A 45 -9.19 -13.06 0.17
C PHE A 45 -8.64 -13.99 -0.93
N GLY A 46 -7.33 -14.21 -0.94
CA GLY A 46 -6.67 -15.09 -1.91
C GLY A 46 -6.49 -14.48 -3.31
N LYS A 47 -6.80 -13.20 -3.50
CA LYS A 47 -6.67 -12.52 -4.80
C LYS A 47 -5.38 -11.72 -4.90
N ASP A 48 -4.70 -11.86 -6.02
CA ASP A 48 -3.59 -10.97 -6.39
C ASP A 48 -4.11 -9.52 -6.57
N TYR A 49 -3.29 -8.50 -6.29
CA TYR A 49 -3.70 -7.10 -6.45
C TYR A 49 -3.97 -6.71 -7.90
N ASN A 50 -3.53 -7.49 -8.90
CA ASN A 50 -3.92 -7.33 -10.30
C ASN A 50 -5.11 -8.22 -10.72
N ALA A 51 -5.72 -8.96 -9.79
CA ALA A 51 -6.88 -9.78 -10.11
C ALA A 51 -8.08 -8.90 -10.45
N ASP A 52 -8.81 -9.28 -11.50
CA ASP A 52 -10.06 -8.62 -11.86
C ASP A 52 -11.16 -9.03 -10.88
N VAL A 53 -11.89 -8.02 -10.41
CA VAL A 53 -13.01 -8.18 -9.49
C VAL A 53 -14.21 -7.40 -9.99
N PRO A 54 -15.44 -7.81 -9.62
CA PRO A 54 -16.62 -7.02 -9.91
C PRO A 54 -16.45 -5.59 -9.39
N ALA A 55 -16.73 -4.61 -10.25
CA ALA A 55 -16.63 -3.20 -9.95
C ALA A 55 -17.97 -2.52 -10.25
N THR A 56 -18.44 -1.71 -9.32
CA THR A 56 -19.63 -0.88 -9.53
C THR A 56 -19.29 0.28 -10.47
N ARG A 57 -20.31 0.83 -11.14
CA ARG A 57 -20.13 2.00 -12.00
C ARG A 57 -19.52 3.20 -11.24
N ALA A 58 -19.90 3.38 -9.98
CA ALA A 58 -19.33 4.43 -9.12
C ALA A 58 -17.84 4.24 -8.84
N GLN A 59 -17.37 2.99 -8.72
CA GLN A 59 -15.94 2.68 -8.57
C GLN A 59 -15.17 2.90 -9.88
N LEU A 60 -15.78 2.58 -11.02
CA LEU A 60 -15.16 2.80 -12.34
C LEU A 60 -15.09 4.27 -12.73
N ASP A 61 -16.07 5.08 -12.34
CA ASP A 61 -16.15 6.52 -12.62
C ASP A 61 -15.43 7.38 -11.56
N ARG A 62 -14.74 6.77 -10.57
CA ARG A 62 -14.03 7.51 -9.53
C ARG A 62 -12.91 8.35 -10.13
N GLU A 63 -12.67 9.53 -9.57
CA GLU A 63 -11.44 10.27 -9.89
C GLU A 63 -10.23 9.49 -9.38
N VAL A 64 -9.22 9.37 -10.24
CA VAL A 64 -7.95 8.72 -9.91
C VAL A 64 -6.88 9.79 -9.79
N ASP A 65 -6.29 9.89 -8.60
CA ASP A 65 -5.11 10.70 -8.38
C ASP A 65 -3.87 9.93 -8.88
N ILE A 66 -3.41 10.30 -10.08
CA ILE A 66 -2.25 9.66 -10.72
C ILE A 66 -0.94 9.90 -9.97
N ASP A 67 -0.84 11.03 -9.26
CA ASP A 67 0.34 11.37 -8.47
C ASP A 67 0.43 10.53 -7.19
N LYS A 68 -0.72 10.04 -6.70
CA LYS A 68 -0.80 9.14 -5.56
C LYS A 68 -0.65 7.67 -5.93
N ILE A 69 -1.44 7.16 -6.89
CA ILE A 69 -1.44 5.73 -7.24
C ILE A 69 -0.21 5.30 -8.05
N GLY A 70 0.48 6.26 -8.67
CA GLY A 70 1.58 6.01 -9.58
C GLY A 70 1.13 5.48 -10.95
N THR A 71 1.71 6.04 -12.01
CA THR A 71 1.38 5.70 -13.40
C THR A 71 1.61 4.22 -13.73
N ILE A 72 2.50 3.52 -13.02
CA ILE A 72 2.83 2.13 -13.32
C ILE A 72 1.65 1.18 -13.10
N ASN A 73 0.82 1.44 -12.08
CA ASN A 73 -0.36 0.61 -11.82
C ASN A 73 -1.41 0.74 -12.93
N LEU A 74 -1.54 1.93 -13.53
CA LEU A 74 -2.39 2.14 -14.70
C LEU A 74 -1.90 1.36 -15.94
N LEU A 75 -0.59 1.20 -16.09
CA LEU A 75 0.02 0.50 -17.23
C LEU A 75 0.03 -1.02 -17.06
N CYS A 76 0.10 -1.50 -15.81
CA CYS A 76 0.19 -2.93 -15.49
C CYS A 76 -1.17 -3.58 -15.20
N ALA A 77 -2.21 -2.79 -14.91
CA ALA A 77 -3.55 -3.31 -14.72
C ALA A 77 -4.15 -3.86 -16.02
N ASN A 78 -5.07 -4.81 -15.90
CA ASN A 78 -5.89 -5.21 -17.02
C ASN A 78 -6.84 -4.07 -17.40
N ALA A 79 -7.14 -3.94 -18.68
CA ALA A 79 -8.11 -2.96 -19.15
C ALA A 79 -9.48 -3.25 -18.50
N PRO A 80 -10.09 -2.27 -17.80
CA PRO A 80 -11.38 -2.49 -17.15
C PRO A 80 -12.49 -2.74 -18.17
N THR A 81 -13.49 -3.53 -17.77
CA THR A 81 -14.75 -3.68 -18.52
C THR A 81 -15.84 -2.80 -17.90
N GLU A 82 -17.08 -2.89 -18.40
CA GLU A 82 -18.21 -2.17 -17.81
C GLU A 82 -18.59 -2.70 -16.41
N GLU A 83 -18.13 -3.90 -16.04
CA GLU A 83 -18.52 -4.62 -14.82
C GLU A 83 -17.34 -5.06 -13.94
N ALA A 84 -16.10 -4.95 -14.41
CA ALA A 84 -14.93 -5.44 -13.69
C ALA A 84 -13.70 -4.55 -13.89
N ALA A 85 -12.85 -4.52 -12.87
CA ALA A 85 -11.55 -3.87 -12.93
C ALA A 85 -10.55 -4.63 -12.05
N SER A 86 -9.26 -4.49 -12.34
CA SER A 86 -8.20 -5.00 -11.47
C SER A 86 -8.24 -4.28 -10.11
N ILE A 87 -8.03 -5.02 -9.02
CA ILE A 87 -8.07 -4.47 -7.64
C ILE A 87 -7.20 -3.22 -7.50
N VAL A 88 -6.02 -3.21 -8.11
CA VAL A 88 -5.09 -2.07 -8.07
C VAL A 88 -5.70 -0.78 -8.61
N LEU A 89 -6.68 -0.84 -9.53
CA LEU A 89 -7.40 0.34 -10.04
C LEU A 89 -8.53 0.80 -9.12
N LEU A 90 -8.96 -0.04 -8.18
CA LEU A 90 -10.07 0.23 -7.26
C LEU A 90 -9.62 0.78 -5.91
N ILE A 91 -8.33 0.65 -5.60
CA ILE A 91 -7.72 1.12 -4.35
C ILE A 91 -6.93 2.39 -4.60
N ASP A 92 -6.98 3.31 -3.64
CA ASP A 92 -6.17 4.52 -3.59
C ASP A 92 -5.25 4.53 -2.38
N VAL A 93 -3.96 4.29 -2.62
CA VAL A 93 -2.90 4.29 -1.60
C VAL A 93 -1.60 4.75 -2.24
N HIS A 94 -0.65 5.23 -1.44
CA HIS A 94 0.69 5.64 -1.86
C HIS A 94 1.35 4.63 -2.79
N GLY A 95 1.62 5.05 -4.03
CA GLY A 95 2.25 4.22 -5.06
C GLY A 95 1.40 3.03 -5.54
N GLY A 96 0.15 2.95 -5.10
CA GLY A 96 -0.75 1.81 -5.34
C GLY A 96 -0.34 0.54 -4.57
N LEU A 97 -1.06 -0.55 -4.82
CA LEU A 97 -0.76 -1.84 -4.20
C LEU A 97 0.45 -2.48 -4.88
N THR A 98 1.44 -2.87 -4.09
CA THR A 98 2.65 -3.57 -4.56
C THR A 98 2.80 -4.96 -3.93
N TYR A 99 1.88 -5.33 -3.03
CA TYR A 99 1.88 -6.61 -2.33
C TYR A 99 0.47 -7.22 -2.17
N SER A 100 0.34 -8.51 -2.45
CA SER A 100 -0.87 -9.31 -2.18
C SER A 100 -0.51 -10.79 -1.98
N ALA A 101 -0.39 -11.24 -0.74
CA ALA A 101 -0.02 -12.61 -0.41
C ALA A 101 -0.28 -12.91 1.08
N PRO A 102 -0.26 -14.18 1.50
CA PRO A 102 -0.16 -14.53 2.91
C PRO A 102 1.33 -14.49 3.35
N GLY A 103 1.57 -14.67 4.65
CA GLY A 103 2.94 -14.87 5.17
C GLY A 103 3.61 -13.62 5.73
N VAL A 104 2.84 -12.56 5.93
CA VAL A 104 3.24 -11.47 6.83
C VAL A 104 3.01 -11.94 8.27
N GLU A 105 4.09 -12.16 9.02
CA GLU A 105 4.07 -12.83 10.33
C GLU A 105 3.14 -12.14 11.34
N ALA A 106 3.14 -10.80 11.38
CA ALA A 106 2.26 -10.01 12.24
C ALA A 106 0.76 -10.18 11.91
N LEU A 107 0.45 -10.61 10.69
CA LEU A 107 -0.88 -10.74 10.12
C LEU A 107 -1.20 -12.21 9.79
N ASP A 108 -0.67 -13.15 10.58
CA ASP A 108 -0.86 -14.58 10.36
C ASP A 108 -2.34 -14.98 10.23
N GLY A 109 -2.59 -15.91 9.31
CA GLY A 109 -3.93 -16.37 8.94
C GLY A 109 -4.76 -15.38 8.09
N LEU A 110 -4.22 -14.24 7.70
CA LEU A 110 -4.89 -13.26 6.83
C LEU A 110 -4.29 -13.25 5.42
N TRP A 111 -5.08 -12.82 4.45
CA TRP A 111 -4.57 -12.42 3.14
C TRP A 111 -4.21 -10.94 3.21
N VAL A 112 -3.00 -10.56 2.83
CA VAL A 112 -2.50 -9.21 3.08
C VAL A 112 -2.39 -8.43 1.78
N PHE A 113 -2.93 -7.21 1.78
CA PHE A 113 -2.68 -6.21 0.75
C PHE A 113 -1.74 -5.15 1.31
N GLY A 114 -0.80 -4.66 0.51
CA GLY A 114 0.15 -3.64 0.98
C GLY A 114 0.84 -2.84 -0.12
N PHE A 115 1.62 -1.87 0.35
CA PHE A 115 2.39 -0.93 -0.45
C PHE A 115 3.75 -0.67 0.21
N ASP A 116 4.69 -0.13 -0.56
CA ASP A 116 6.01 0.29 -0.09
C ASP A 116 6.27 1.78 -0.36
N CYS A 117 7.15 2.38 0.43
CA CYS A 117 7.60 3.76 0.22
C CYS A 117 8.97 3.80 -0.49
N ALA A 118 9.15 3.01 -1.55
CA ALA A 118 10.35 3.01 -2.39
C ALA A 118 10.03 3.35 -3.85
N HIS A 119 9.05 4.23 -4.08
CA HIS A 119 8.67 4.69 -5.41
C HIS A 119 9.60 5.80 -5.91
N ALA A 120 9.50 6.13 -7.20
CA ALA A 120 10.23 7.26 -7.77
C ALA A 120 9.85 8.56 -7.02
N GLY A 121 10.83 9.19 -6.38
CA GLY A 121 10.63 10.38 -5.56
C GLY A 121 10.49 10.10 -4.05
N ASP A 122 10.46 8.85 -3.62
CA ASP A 122 10.55 8.51 -2.20
C ASP A 122 12.00 8.38 -1.74
N LEU A 123 12.30 8.96 -0.59
CA LEU A 123 13.61 8.83 0.04
C LEU A 123 13.70 7.50 0.79
N CYS A 124 14.64 6.65 0.36
CA CYS A 124 15.04 5.45 1.10
C CYS A 124 16.24 5.78 2.01
N PRO A 125 16.08 6.00 3.33
CA PRO A 125 17.12 6.62 4.15
C PRO A 125 18.42 5.83 4.25
N VAL A 126 18.37 4.49 4.34
CA VAL A 126 19.61 3.66 4.40
C VAL A 126 20.31 3.65 3.04
N SER A 127 19.54 3.61 1.94
CA SER A 127 20.09 3.76 0.60
C SER A 127 20.74 5.13 0.41
N ALA A 128 20.07 6.19 0.86
CA ALA A 128 20.56 7.56 0.73
C ALA A 128 21.81 7.82 1.57
N GLU A 129 21.92 7.24 2.78
CA GLU A 129 23.15 7.27 3.57
C GLU A 129 24.32 6.56 2.86
N LYS A 130 24.03 5.47 2.13
CA LYS A 130 25.05 4.64 1.47
C LYS A 130 25.49 5.17 0.11
N TYR A 131 24.55 5.69 -0.68
CA TYR A 131 24.75 6.03 -2.09
C TYR A 131 24.62 7.53 -2.39
N GLY A 132 24.17 8.33 -1.41
CA GLY A 132 23.92 9.76 -1.55
C GLY A 132 22.43 10.08 -1.67
N ASP A 133 22.06 11.27 -1.18
CA ASP A 133 20.73 11.87 -1.28
C ASP A 133 20.67 12.73 -2.55
N SER A 134 19.69 12.49 -3.43
CA SER A 134 19.53 13.29 -4.65
C SER A 134 19.05 14.72 -4.36
N GLY A 135 18.47 14.95 -3.17
CA GLY A 135 17.90 16.23 -2.73
C GLY A 135 16.50 16.53 -3.26
N TYR A 136 15.94 15.66 -4.10
CA TYR A 136 14.56 15.81 -4.65
C TYR A 136 13.59 14.78 -4.08
N GLU A 137 14.08 13.81 -3.31
CA GLU A 137 13.30 12.74 -2.73
C GLU A 137 12.61 13.18 -1.43
N THR A 138 11.42 12.64 -1.18
CA THR A 138 10.62 12.91 0.02
C THR A 138 10.59 11.68 0.91
N TYR A 139 10.96 11.84 2.18
CA TYR A 139 10.80 10.76 3.14
C TYR A 139 9.34 10.59 3.54
N ARG A 140 8.81 9.38 3.37
CA ARG A 140 7.47 9.01 3.85
C ARG A 140 7.59 8.52 5.28
N ASP A 141 7.38 9.43 6.21
CA ASP A 141 7.52 9.17 7.64
C ASP A 141 6.48 8.19 8.19
N PHE A 142 6.70 7.74 9.42
CA PHE A 142 5.83 6.78 10.08
C PHE A 142 4.37 7.24 10.17
N SER A 143 4.13 8.54 10.39
CA SER A 143 2.78 9.09 10.51
C SER A 143 2.07 9.13 9.16
N TYR A 144 2.79 9.38 8.08
CA TYR A 144 2.30 9.31 6.72
C TYR A 144 1.87 7.88 6.38
N VAL A 145 2.74 6.91 6.61
CA VAL A 145 2.45 5.49 6.31
C VAL A 145 1.25 5.00 7.12
N LYS A 146 1.15 5.39 8.40
CA LYS A 146 -0.01 5.05 9.23
C LYS A 146 -1.33 5.55 8.65
N ARG A 147 -1.39 6.80 8.19
CA ARG A 147 -2.61 7.37 7.55
C ARG A 147 -2.97 6.66 6.25
N GLU A 148 -1.98 6.30 5.44
CA GLU A 148 -2.21 5.55 4.19
C GLU A 148 -2.74 4.14 4.48
N ILE A 149 -2.24 3.46 5.51
CA ILE A 149 -2.77 2.17 5.97
C ILE A 149 -4.20 2.31 6.50
N GLU A 150 -4.49 3.34 7.31
CA GLU A 150 -5.86 3.60 7.79
C GLU A 150 -6.82 3.83 6.62
N SER A 151 -6.41 4.59 5.60
CA SER A 151 -7.18 4.78 4.36
C SER A 151 -7.38 3.48 3.59
N LEU A 152 -6.33 2.65 3.46
CA LEU A 152 -6.41 1.34 2.81
C LEU A 152 -7.37 0.41 3.54
N ALA A 153 -7.26 0.31 4.87
CA ALA A 153 -8.15 -0.48 5.71
C ALA A 153 -9.61 -0.01 5.59
N PHE A 154 -9.84 1.31 5.55
CA PHE A 154 -11.17 1.85 5.30
C PHE A 154 -11.73 1.38 3.95
N GLN A 155 -10.96 1.49 2.87
CA GLN A 155 -11.40 1.08 1.53
C GLN A 155 -11.72 -0.41 1.45
N LEU A 156 -10.83 -1.26 1.98
CA LEU A 156 -11.05 -2.70 2.06
C LEU A 156 -12.30 -3.03 2.91
N SER A 157 -12.55 -2.30 4.01
CA SER A 157 -13.76 -2.51 4.82
C SER A 157 -15.08 -2.23 4.10
N LYS A 158 -15.03 -1.52 2.96
CA LYS A 158 -16.22 -1.26 2.12
C LYS A 158 -16.48 -2.33 1.08
N ILE A 159 -15.59 -3.31 0.96
CA ILE A 159 -15.78 -4.47 0.09
C ILE A 159 -16.50 -5.54 0.88
N ALA A 160 -17.76 -5.80 0.50
CA ALA A 160 -18.66 -6.77 1.14
C ALA A 160 -19.09 -7.86 0.16
#